data_AF-A0A172TZQ4-F1
#
_entry.id   AF-A0A172TZQ4-F1
#
_cell.length_a   1.000
_cell.length_b   1.000
_cell.length_c   1.000
_cell.angle_alpha   90.00
_cell.angle_beta   90.00
_cell.angle_gamma   90.00
#
_symmetry.space_group_name_H-M   'P 1'
#
loop_
_entity.id
_entity.type
_entity.pdbx_description
1 polymer ?
#
loop_
_entity_poly.entity_id
_entity_poly.type
_entity_poly.pdbx_seq_one_letter_code
_entity_poly.pdbx_strand_id
1 'polypeptide(L)'
;MLWKWLSRKVLDTVALFNGHFIEVKAFYAMQFDAVPCVTFIGELDVTKAYAFINEQMKGSIVQVYQHSYFDHQEQQMFFNNTILVLRDNRMIEIGNNYCQVLHTTSQYAWANQLVKELAAFRIVNNEPAIGFTRHTTMN
;
A
#
# COMPACT_ATOMS: atom_id res chain seq x y z
N MET A 1 4.48 -15.92 -33.09
CA MET A 1 5.87 -16.07 -32.56
C MET A 1 6.73 -14.79 -32.67
N LEU A 2 6.16 -13.61 -33.00
CA LEU A 2 6.91 -12.33 -33.03
C LEU A 2 7.05 -11.62 -31.67
N TRP A 3 6.17 -11.89 -30.69
CA TRP A 3 6.14 -11.15 -29.41
C TRP A 3 7.31 -11.42 -28.46
N LYS A 4 8.01 -12.55 -28.61
CA LYS A 4 9.19 -12.87 -27.78
C LYS A 4 10.37 -11.90 -28.01
N TRP A 5 10.38 -11.16 -29.12
CA TRP A 5 11.43 -10.18 -29.43
C TRP A 5 11.14 -8.77 -28.90
N LEU A 6 9.91 -8.49 -28.51
CA LEU A 6 9.50 -7.21 -27.89
C LEU A 6 9.46 -7.29 -26.36
N SER A 7 9.75 -8.46 -25.77
CA SER A 7 9.78 -8.59 -24.32
C SER A 7 10.97 -7.82 -23.77
N ARG A 8 10.71 -6.73 -23.04
CA ARG A 8 11.72 -6.11 -22.20
C ARG A 8 12.19 -7.16 -21.19
N LYS A 9 13.46 -7.55 -21.30
CA LYS A 9 14.13 -8.27 -20.22
C LYS A 9 14.30 -7.30 -19.06
N VAL A 10 13.98 -7.74 -17.85
CA VAL A 10 14.34 -7.00 -16.64
C VAL A 10 15.86 -6.97 -16.60
N LEU A 11 16.46 -5.82 -16.89
CA LEU A 11 17.91 -5.68 -17.04
C LEU A 11 18.61 -5.65 -15.67
N ASP A 12 17.91 -5.19 -14.64
CA ASP A 12 18.38 -5.18 -13.26
C ASP A 12 17.20 -5.39 -12.31
N THR A 13 17.18 -6.54 -11.63
CA THR A 13 16.16 -6.88 -10.63
C THR A 13 16.51 -6.40 -9.24
N VAL A 14 17.74 -5.94 -8.98
CA VAL A 14 18.16 -5.49 -7.64
C VAL A 14 17.33 -4.29 -7.21
N ALA A 15 17.02 -3.39 -8.14
CA ALA A 15 16.14 -2.24 -7.89
C ALA A 15 14.65 -2.62 -7.69
N LEU A 16 14.22 -3.82 -8.08
CA LEU A 16 12.83 -4.28 -7.91
C LEU A 16 12.53 -4.68 -6.46
N PHE A 17 13.56 -5.05 -5.69
CA PHE A 17 13.38 -5.52 -4.33
C PHE A 17 13.93 -4.52 -3.34
N ASN A 18 13.15 -4.20 -2.31
CA ASN A 18 13.59 -3.41 -1.17
C ASN A 18 13.46 -4.27 0.09
N GLY A 19 14.60 -4.69 0.64
CA GLY A 19 14.65 -5.68 1.71
C GLY A 19 14.14 -7.04 1.22
N HIS A 20 13.11 -7.57 1.89
CA HIS A 20 12.57 -8.90 1.62
C HIS A 20 11.36 -8.92 0.67
N PHE A 21 10.96 -7.76 0.14
CA PHE A 21 9.79 -7.67 -0.71
C PHE A 21 9.97 -6.69 -1.87
N ILE A 22 8.94 -6.60 -2.70
CA ILE A 22 8.93 -5.80 -3.93
C ILE A 22 8.85 -4.31 -3.56
N GLU A 23 9.70 -3.49 -4.16
CA GLU A 23 9.59 -2.04 -4.12
C GLU A 23 8.48 -1.61 -5.09
N VAL A 24 7.38 -1.08 -4.56
CA VAL A 24 6.13 -0.87 -5.33
C VAL A 24 6.28 0.14 -6.47
N LYS A 25 7.15 1.14 -6.36
CA LYS A 25 7.34 2.16 -7.42
C LYS A 25 8.15 1.60 -8.59
N ALA A 26 9.21 0.85 -8.29
CA ALA A 26 9.97 0.10 -9.29
C ALA A 26 9.07 -0.93 -9.97
N PHE A 27 8.22 -1.62 -9.21
CA PHE A 27 7.27 -2.58 -9.76
C PHE A 27 6.24 -1.92 -10.67
N TYR A 28 5.66 -0.80 -10.28
CA TYR A 28 4.76 -0.02 -11.14
C TYR A 28 5.44 0.38 -12.45
N ALA A 29 6.67 0.90 -12.38
CA ALA A 29 7.43 1.31 -13.56
C ALA A 29 7.68 0.15 -14.53
N MET A 30 7.98 -1.04 -13.99
CA MET A 30 8.15 -2.24 -14.79
C MET A 30 6.83 -2.79 -15.35
N GLN A 31 5.76 -2.76 -14.55
CA GLN A 31 4.46 -3.33 -14.89
C GLN A 31 3.72 -2.51 -15.96
N PHE A 32 3.87 -1.18 -15.94
CA PHE A 32 3.09 -0.27 -16.79
C PHE A 32 3.94 0.56 -17.76
N ASP A 33 5.27 0.39 -17.77
CA ASP A 33 6.21 1.23 -18.54
C ASP A 33 5.97 2.74 -18.32
N ALA A 34 5.71 3.12 -17.07
CA ALA A 34 5.32 4.47 -16.69
C ALA A 34 5.74 4.80 -15.25
N VAL A 35 6.05 6.06 -14.97
CA VAL A 35 6.31 6.51 -13.58
C VAL A 35 4.98 6.83 -12.89
N PRO A 36 4.75 6.35 -11.66
CA PRO A 36 3.52 6.62 -10.91
C PRO A 36 3.55 8.00 -10.25
N CYS A 37 2.38 8.64 -10.16
CA CYS A 37 2.06 9.49 -9.03
C CYS A 37 1.78 8.61 -7.80
N VAL A 38 2.14 9.08 -6.61
CA VAL A 38 1.94 8.33 -5.36
C VAL A 38 1.14 9.19 -4.38
N THR A 39 -0.02 8.68 -3.97
CA THR A 39 -0.79 9.22 -2.85
C THR A 39 -0.62 8.31 -1.65
N PHE A 40 -0.37 8.88 -0.47
CA PHE A 40 -0.03 8.13 0.75
C PHE A 40 -1.02 8.42 1.87
N ILE A 41 -1.34 7.40 2.66
CA ILE A 41 -2.02 7.54 3.95
C ILE A 41 -1.40 6.56 4.96
N GLY A 42 -1.06 7.09 6.14
CA GLY A 42 -0.50 6.31 7.25
C GLY A 42 -1.49 6.14 8.40
N GLU A 43 -1.01 5.53 9.48
CA GLU A 43 -1.77 5.29 10.72
C GLU A 43 -3.08 4.51 10.47
N LEU A 44 -3.07 3.54 9.57
CA LEU A 44 -4.25 2.74 9.24
C LEU A 44 -4.34 1.45 10.05
N ASP A 45 -5.56 1.10 10.44
CA ASP A 45 -5.95 -0.28 10.73
C ASP A 45 -5.95 -1.05 9.40
N VAL A 46 -4.83 -1.70 9.13
CA VAL A 46 -4.55 -2.32 7.82
C VAL A 46 -5.43 -3.53 7.55
N THR A 47 -5.91 -4.21 8.58
CA THR A 47 -6.86 -5.31 8.43
C THR A 47 -8.18 -4.79 7.87
N LYS A 48 -8.72 -3.69 8.43
CA LYS A 48 -9.94 -3.05 7.90
C LYS A 48 -9.72 -2.43 6.53
N ALA A 49 -8.59 -1.75 6.34
CA ALA A 49 -8.24 -1.14 5.05
C ALA A 49 -8.13 -2.19 3.93
N TYR A 50 -7.45 -3.31 4.19
CA TYR A 50 -7.34 -4.42 3.24
C TYR A 50 -8.71 -5.02 2.91
N ALA A 51 -9.53 -5.30 3.93
CA ALA A 51 -10.87 -5.85 3.71
C ALA A 51 -11.74 -4.91 2.86
N PHE A 52 -11.71 -3.60 3.16
CA PHE A 52 -12.42 -2.58 2.39
C PHE A 52 -11.94 -2.52 0.93
N ILE A 53 -10.63 -2.44 0.69
CA ILE A 53 -10.07 -2.36 -0.66
C ILE A 53 -10.39 -3.62 -1.44
N ASN A 54 -10.20 -4.80 -0.83
CA ASN A 54 -10.44 -6.08 -1.49
C ASN A 54 -11.91 -6.25 -1.93
N GLU A 55 -12.86 -5.77 -1.12
CA GLU A 55 -14.28 -5.80 -1.48
C GLU A 55 -14.63 -4.76 -2.55
N GLN A 56 -14.27 -3.49 -2.34
CA GLN A 56 -14.62 -2.39 -3.25
C GLN A 56 -13.96 -2.53 -4.62
N MET A 57 -12.76 -3.09 -4.68
CA MET A 57 -11.95 -3.17 -5.90
C MET A 57 -11.92 -4.58 -6.50
N LYS A 58 -12.69 -5.54 -5.98
CA LYS A 58 -12.67 -6.94 -6.42
C LYS A 58 -12.71 -7.13 -7.94
N GLY A 59 -13.53 -6.34 -8.65
CA GLY A 59 -13.67 -6.43 -10.11
C GLY A 59 -12.53 -5.79 -10.91
N SER A 60 -11.72 -4.94 -10.28
CA SER A 60 -10.58 -4.26 -10.91
C SER A 60 -9.24 -4.88 -10.54
N ILE A 61 -9.16 -5.71 -9.49
CA ILE A 61 -7.96 -6.44 -9.10
C ILE A 61 -7.60 -7.46 -10.19
N VAL A 62 -6.38 -7.33 -10.72
CA VAL A 62 -5.81 -8.22 -11.74
C VAL A 62 -4.86 -9.23 -11.09
N GLN A 63 -4.02 -8.78 -10.16
CA GLN A 63 -3.04 -9.60 -9.45
C GLN A 63 -2.86 -9.12 -8.02
N VAL A 64 -2.47 -10.04 -7.13
CA VAL A 64 -2.14 -9.77 -5.73
C VAL A 64 -0.80 -10.41 -5.41
N TYR A 65 0.10 -9.64 -4.80
CA TYR A 65 1.40 -10.09 -4.33
C TYR A 65 1.49 -9.84 -2.83
N GLN A 66 1.97 -10.81 -2.06
CA GLN A 66 2.03 -10.68 -0.60
C GLN A 66 3.39 -11.11 -0.07
N HIS A 67 3.94 -10.32 0.85
CA HIS A 67 5.02 -10.78 1.72
C HIS A 67 4.39 -11.53 2.88
N SER A 68 4.53 -12.85 2.85
CA SER A 68 3.90 -13.74 3.82
C SER A 68 4.95 -14.38 4.72
N TYR A 69 4.59 -14.63 5.98
CA TYR A 69 5.43 -15.30 6.96
C TYR A 69 4.60 -16.34 7.73
N PHE A 70 5.26 -17.39 8.21
CA PHE A 70 4.64 -18.38 9.06
C PHE A 70 4.80 -17.96 10.52
N ASP A 71 3.71 -17.87 11.26
CA ASP A 71 3.76 -17.63 12.70
C ASP A 71 3.79 -18.97 13.44
N HIS A 72 4.84 -19.18 14.22
CA HIS A 72 5.05 -20.43 14.95
C HIS A 72 4.12 -20.59 16.16
N GLN A 73 3.61 -19.51 16.75
CA GLN A 73 2.71 -19.59 17.89
C GLN A 73 1.31 -19.98 17.43
N GLU A 74 0.82 -19.31 16.38
CA GLU A 74 -0.50 -19.50 15.82
C GLU A 74 -0.57 -20.63 14.78
N GLN A 75 0.59 -21.18 14.37
CA GLN A 75 0.71 -22.25 13.37
C GLN A 75 0.01 -21.93 12.04
N GLN A 76 0.04 -20.68 11.61
CA GLN A 76 -0.65 -20.21 10.41
C GLN A 76 0.19 -19.21 9.60
N MET A 77 -0.16 -19.05 8.33
CA MET A 77 0.44 -18.06 7.44
C MET A 77 -0.21 -16.69 7.66
N PHE A 78 0.61 -15.67 7.85
CA PHE A 78 0.25 -14.26 7.89
C PHE A 78 0.93 -13.49 6.76
N PHE A 79 0.51 -12.26 6.54
CA PHE A 79 1.17 -11.32 5.65
C PHE A 79 1.25 -9.94 6.29
N ASN A 80 2.32 -9.19 5.98
CA ASN A 80 2.54 -7.83 6.50
C ASN A 80 2.54 -6.76 5.39
N ASN A 81 2.83 -7.15 4.15
CA ASN A 81 2.75 -6.28 2.98
C ASN A 81 1.95 -6.95 1.88
N THR A 82 1.05 -6.20 1.24
CA THR A 82 0.26 -6.63 0.10
C THR A 82 0.37 -5.58 -1.01
N ILE A 83 0.65 -6.00 -2.23
CA ILE A 83 0.54 -5.18 -3.43
C ILE A 83 -0.62 -5.70 -4.28
N LEU A 84 -1.59 -4.84 -4.58
CA LEU A 84 -2.70 -5.11 -5.48
C LEU A 84 -2.44 -4.39 -6.80
N VAL A 85 -2.37 -5.15 -7.89
CA VAL A 85 -2.34 -4.60 -9.25
C VAL A 85 -3.77 -4.50 -9.75
N LEU A 86 -4.18 -3.30 -10.12
CA LEU A 86 -5.52 -3.02 -10.61
C LEU A 86 -5.51 -2.72 -12.12
N ARG A 87 -6.68 -2.73 -12.74
CA ARG A 87 -6.88 -2.18 -14.10
C ARG A 87 -6.53 -0.69 -14.18
N ASP A 88 -6.34 -0.21 -15.40
CA ASP A 88 -6.12 1.21 -15.73
C ASP A 88 -4.87 1.82 -15.10
N ASN A 89 -3.77 1.05 -15.05
CA ASN A 89 -2.47 1.48 -14.52
C ASN A 89 -2.57 2.02 -13.09
N ARG A 90 -3.23 1.25 -12.23
CA ARG A 90 -3.35 1.55 -10.80
C ARG A 90 -2.73 0.42 -10.00
N MET A 91 -2.07 0.78 -8.91
CA MET A 91 -1.50 -0.19 -7.98
C MET A 91 -1.66 0.32 -6.56
N ILE A 92 -1.89 -0.59 -5.62
CA ILE A 92 -2.02 -0.25 -4.21
C ILE A 92 -1.04 -1.10 -3.42
N GLU A 93 -0.19 -0.50 -2.61
CA GLU A 93 0.53 -1.20 -1.55
C GLU A 93 -0.15 -0.93 -0.21
N ILE A 94 -0.37 -1.98 0.57
CA ILE A 94 -0.77 -1.92 1.97
C ILE A 94 0.37 -2.55 2.77
N GLY A 95 1.03 -1.76 3.60
CA GLY A 95 2.08 -2.22 4.52
C GLY A 95 1.62 -2.15 5.98
N ASN A 96 2.55 -2.31 6.93
CA ASN A 96 2.28 -2.41 8.38
C ASN A 96 1.17 -1.51 8.95
N ASN A 97 1.14 -0.23 8.58
CA ASN A 97 0.14 0.73 9.06
C ASN A 97 -0.16 1.82 8.02
N TYR A 98 0.05 1.53 6.74
CA TYR A 98 -0.05 2.54 5.68
C TYR A 98 -0.58 1.94 4.39
N CYS A 99 -1.03 2.83 3.51
CA CYS A 99 -1.38 2.52 2.14
C CYS A 99 -0.67 3.51 1.20
N GLN A 100 -0.04 3.00 0.15
CA GLN A 100 0.37 3.78 -1.02
C GLN A 100 -0.56 3.47 -2.19
N VAL A 101 -1.10 4.52 -2.80
CA VAL A 101 -1.94 4.44 -3.99
C VAL A 101 -1.15 5.03 -5.15
N LEU A 102 -0.76 4.16 -6.08
CA LEU A 102 0.01 4.50 -7.26
C LEU A 102 -0.93 4.63 -8.45
N HIS A 103 -0.82 5.75 -9.17
CA HIS A 103 -1.75 6.10 -10.24
C HIS A 103 -1.10 7.02 -11.28
N THR A 104 -1.80 7.23 -12.39
CA THR A 104 -1.39 8.20 -13.42
C THR A 104 -1.80 9.64 -13.05
N THR A 105 -1.24 10.63 -13.75
CA THR A 105 -1.53 12.06 -13.52
C THR A 105 -2.99 12.45 -13.75
N SER A 106 -3.77 11.67 -14.50
CA SER A 106 -5.21 11.91 -14.73
C SER A 106 -6.12 11.34 -13.65
N GLN A 107 -5.57 10.57 -12.69
CA GLN A 107 -6.35 9.75 -11.75
C GLN A 107 -6.35 10.28 -10.31
N TYR A 108 -5.92 11.52 -10.07
CA TYR A 108 -5.91 12.12 -8.74
C TYR A 108 -7.26 12.10 -8.04
N ALA A 109 -8.37 12.33 -8.77
CA ALA A 109 -9.70 12.29 -8.17
C ALA A 109 -10.03 10.92 -7.57
N TRP A 110 -9.66 9.84 -8.26
CA TRP A 110 -9.83 8.48 -7.77
C TRP A 110 -8.93 8.20 -6.55
N ALA A 111 -7.65 8.55 -6.64
CA ALA A 111 -6.70 8.31 -5.54
C ALA A 111 -7.08 9.07 -4.26
N ASN A 112 -7.48 10.34 -4.41
CA ASN A 112 -7.93 11.19 -3.30
C ASN A 112 -9.21 10.64 -2.66
N GLN A 113 -10.16 10.17 -3.47
CA GLN A 113 -11.39 9.58 -2.96
C GLN A 113 -11.10 8.31 -2.16
N LEU A 114 -10.26 7.41 -2.69
CA LEU A 114 -9.87 6.20 -1.98
C LEU A 114 -9.18 6.53 -0.65
N VAL A 115 -8.23 7.45 -0.63
CA VAL A 115 -7.56 7.84 0.62
C VAL A 115 -8.53 8.47 1.63
N LYS A 116 -9.51 9.25 1.17
CA LYS A 116 -10.56 9.80 2.03
C LYS A 116 -11.43 8.71 2.65
N GLU A 117 -11.76 7.66 1.89
CA GLU A 117 -12.48 6.49 2.42
C GLU A 117 -11.64 5.71 3.43
N LEU A 118 -10.34 5.52 3.13
CA LEU A 118 -9.41 4.85 4.03
C LEU A 118 -9.18 5.61 5.34
N ALA A 119 -9.35 6.94 5.35
CA ALA A 119 -9.24 7.74 6.57
C ALA A 119 -10.24 7.32 7.66
N ALA A 120 -11.34 6.66 7.30
CA ALA A 120 -12.28 6.07 8.27
C ALA A 120 -11.65 4.93 9.11
N PHE A 121 -10.53 4.35 8.65
CA PHE A 121 -9.81 3.28 9.32
C PHE A 121 -8.54 3.76 10.04
N ARG A 122 -8.40 5.07 10.26
CA ARG A 122 -7.27 5.60 11.01
C ARG A 122 -7.27 5.05 12.45
N ILE A 123 -6.13 4.56 12.91
CA ILE A 123 -5.88 4.17 14.29
C ILE A 123 -5.89 5.44 15.13
N VAL A 124 -6.88 5.57 16.02
CA VAL A 124 -6.93 6.64 17.02
C VAL A 124 -6.39 6.06 18.32
N ASN A 125 -5.18 6.43 18.70
CA ASN A 125 -4.65 6.12 20.03
C ASN A 125 -5.39 6.99 21.04
N ASN A 126 -6.40 6.43 21.70
CA ASN A 126 -7.05 7.04 22.86
C ASN A 126 -6.19 6.86 24.11
N GLU A 127 -4.94 7.31 24.08
CA GLU A 127 -4.26 7.58 25.34
C GLU A 127 -4.98 8.78 25.97
N PRO A 128 -5.53 8.65 27.20
CA PRO A 128 -6.07 9.81 27.89
C PRO A 128 -4.92 10.80 27.99
N ALA A 129 -5.10 11.98 27.40
CA ALA A 129 -4.20 13.10 27.65
C ALA A 129 -4.21 13.32 29.16
N ILE A 130 -3.19 12.79 29.86
CA ILE A 130 -2.92 13.15 31.25
C ILE A 130 -2.55 14.62 31.17
N GLY A 131 -3.57 15.46 31.35
CA GLY A 131 -3.46 16.89 31.36
C GLY A 131 -2.53 17.25 32.51
N PHE A 132 -1.25 17.46 32.20
CA PHE A 132 -0.39 18.23 33.06
C PHE A 132 -0.88 19.68 32.95
N THR A 133 -1.88 20.02 33.77
CA THR A 133 -2.09 21.38 34.23
C THR A 133 -0.75 21.90 34.73
N ARG A 134 -0.11 22.77 33.94
CA ARG A 134 1.04 23.54 34.38
C ARG A 134 0.56 24.41 35.53
N HIS A 135 0.82 23.99 36.76
CA HIS A 135 0.85 24.93 37.87
C HIS A 135 2.03 25.86 37.62
N THR A 136 1.75 27.04 37.06
CA THR A 136 2.65 28.18 37.16
C THR A 136 2.62 28.69 38.58
N THR A 137 3.53 28.19 39.42
CA THR A 137 3.94 28.90 40.63
C THR A 137 4.99 29.92 40.17
N MET A 138 4.57 31.18 40.03
CA MET A 138 5.51 32.30 39.96
C MET A 138 5.98 32.61 41.37
N ASN A 139 7.30 32.67 41.55
CA ASN A 139 7.99 33.51 42.53
C ASN A 139 9.23 34.09 41.84
#